data_AF-I1CVP6-F1
#
_entry.id   AF-I1CVP6-F1
#
_cell.length_a   1.000
_cell.length_b   1.000
_cell.length_c   1.000
_cell.angle_alpha   90.00
_cell.angle_beta   90.00
_cell.angle_gamma   90.00
#
_symmetry.space_group_name_H-M   'P 1'
#
loop_
_entity.id
_entity.type
_entity.pdbx_description
1 polymer ?
#
loop_
_entity_poly.entity_id
_entity_poly.type
_entity_poly.pdbx_seq_one_letter_code
_entity_poly.pdbx_strand_id
1 'polypeptide(L)'
;MQSISECEQILTETLDKAHYKVSVSCGRLLYTIARIALSRQTHNPSAMDVDTPGVLQIRQMVTVVIETISKVEIGLEHSKKNTDQVYLGRIQELLKIKAQCCTLLSNWDFDSSFQVAYNLLTRGNDEIAAVLLPYLSFLLQKCRELPRWFPENAIQELKKRMNRSFVFINLMKLLLRTTPSSNELTSKIVSLLREFGSWNSVNETFTTNCWNLYVIGLEAGCSGWYELMYTIMKDLQKKNESK
;
A
#
# COMPACT_ATOMS: atom_id res chain seq x y z
N MET A 1 -26.90 -5.06 19.51
CA MET A 1 -26.72 -3.90 18.61
C MET A 1 -26.15 -2.69 19.34
N GLN A 2 -26.66 -2.33 20.52
CA GLN A 2 -26.13 -1.23 21.32
C GLN A 2 -24.61 -1.33 21.58
N SER A 3 -24.10 -2.52 21.92
CA SER A 3 -22.66 -2.77 22.12
C SER A 3 -21.79 -2.65 20.86
N ILE A 4 -22.37 -2.75 19.65
CA ILE A 4 -21.63 -2.53 18.39
C ILE A 4 -21.47 -1.03 18.16
N SER A 5 -22.56 -0.27 18.32
CA SER A 5 -22.55 1.19 18.23
C SER A 5 -21.64 1.83 19.28
N GLU A 6 -21.63 1.30 20.51
CA GLU A 6 -20.67 1.71 21.55
C GLU A 6 -19.21 1.45 21.12
N CYS A 7 -18.94 0.33 20.45
CA CYS A 7 -17.59 0.00 19.97
C CYS A 7 -17.14 0.88 18.78
N GLU A 8 -18.07 1.24 17.88
CA GLU A 8 -17.82 2.23 16.81
C GLU A 8 -17.52 3.62 17.39
N GLN A 9 -18.27 4.02 18.41
CA GLN A 9 -18.05 5.27 19.12
C GLN A 9 -16.67 5.27 19.81
N ILE A 10 -16.32 4.20 20.53
CA ILE A 10 -15.00 4.04 21.15
C ILE A 10 -13.89 4.08 20.09
N LEU A 11 -14.08 3.42 18.93
CA LEU A 11 -13.12 3.48 17.84
C LEU A 11 -12.89 4.93 17.38
N THR A 12 -13.98 5.69 17.17
CA THR A 12 -13.92 7.09 16.75
C THR A 12 -13.22 7.96 17.79
N GLU A 13 -13.65 7.90 19.04
CA GLU A 13 -13.08 8.69 20.13
C GLU A 13 -11.60 8.38 20.40
N THR A 14 -11.22 7.10 20.28
CA THR A 14 -9.83 6.69 20.51
C THR A 14 -8.92 7.08 19.36
N LEU A 15 -9.42 7.09 18.13
CA LEU A 15 -8.67 7.59 16.97
C LEU A 15 -8.47 9.10 17.05
N ASP A 16 -9.52 9.85 17.41
CA ASP A 16 -9.42 11.31 17.59
C ASP A 16 -8.43 11.69 18.70
N LYS A 17 -8.32 10.87 19.75
CA LYS A 17 -7.37 11.05 20.86
C LYS A 17 -6.00 10.38 20.62
N ALA A 18 -5.72 9.86 19.43
CA ALA A 18 -4.47 9.16 19.09
C ALA A 18 -4.15 7.93 19.98
N HIS A 19 -5.14 7.30 20.59
CA HIS A 19 -5.00 6.06 21.38
C HIS A 19 -5.01 4.81 20.49
N TYR A 20 -4.07 4.72 19.55
CA TYR A 20 -4.05 3.71 18.49
C TYR A 20 -4.05 2.25 18.97
N LYS A 21 -3.58 1.95 20.18
CA LYS A 21 -3.66 0.59 20.75
C LYS A 21 -5.10 0.14 20.93
N VAL A 22 -5.96 1.01 21.47
CA VAL A 22 -7.38 0.72 21.69
C VAL A 22 -8.10 0.70 20.36
N SER A 23 -7.80 1.65 19.47
CA SER A 23 -8.38 1.69 18.12
C SER A 23 -8.10 0.41 17.32
N VAL A 24 -6.88 -0.13 17.38
CA VAL A 24 -6.54 -1.41 16.73
C VAL A 24 -7.37 -2.56 17.32
N SER A 25 -7.55 -2.62 18.63
CA SER A 25 -8.37 -3.66 19.28
C SER A 25 -9.84 -3.55 18.87
N CYS A 26 -10.42 -2.34 18.90
CA CYS A 26 -11.79 -2.08 18.48
C CYS A 26 -11.99 -2.42 17.00
N GLY A 27 -11.09 -1.98 16.13
CA GLY A 27 -11.14 -2.29 14.69
C GLY A 27 -11.09 -3.80 14.40
N ARG A 28 -10.20 -4.54 15.09
CA ARG A 28 -10.13 -6.02 14.95
C ARG A 28 -11.41 -6.71 15.44
N LEU A 29 -11.99 -6.23 16.54
CA LEU A 29 -13.23 -6.78 17.08
C LEU A 29 -14.38 -6.56 16.10
N LEU A 30 -14.57 -5.32 15.63
CA LEU A 30 -15.62 -4.95 14.67
C LEU A 30 -15.46 -5.72 13.35
N TYR A 31 -14.24 -5.83 12.82
CA TYR A 31 -13.96 -6.65 11.64
C TYR A 31 -14.32 -8.13 11.87
N THR A 32 -13.97 -8.70 13.02
CA THR A 32 -14.27 -10.11 13.34
C THR A 32 -15.77 -10.36 13.42
N ILE A 33 -16.51 -9.45 14.07
CA ILE A 33 -17.97 -9.49 14.15
C ILE A 33 -18.57 -9.43 12.74
N ALA A 34 -18.15 -8.48 11.91
CA ALA A 34 -18.61 -8.32 10.54
C ALA A 34 -18.35 -9.58 9.70
N ARG A 35 -17.12 -10.11 9.77
CA ARG A 35 -16.72 -11.31 9.03
C ARG A 35 -17.57 -12.52 9.41
N ILE A 36 -17.82 -12.75 10.70
CA ILE A 36 -18.64 -13.88 11.17
C ILE A 36 -20.10 -13.70 10.75
N ALA A 37 -20.64 -12.48 10.87
CA ALA A 37 -22.02 -12.20 10.51
C ALA A 37 -22.29 -12.42 9.01
N LEU A 38 -21.36 -11.96 8.16
CA LEU A 38 -21.47 -12.09 6.71
C LEU A 38 -21.15 -13.50 6.20
N SER A 39 -20.22 -14.23 6.83
CA SER A 39 -19.88 -15.60 6.40
C SER A 39 -20.95 -16.64 6.75
N ARG A 40 -21.68 -16.45 7.86
CA ARG A 40 -22.79 -17.33 8.26
C ARG A 40 -23.93 -17.36 7.24
N GLN A 41 -24.10 -16.28 6.49
CA GLN A 41 -25.13 -16.20 5.46
C GLN A 41 -24.71 -16.86 4.15
N THR A 42 -23.42 -16.83 3.79
CA THR A 42 -22.91 -17.49 2.58
C THR A 42 -23.08 -19.01 2.63
N HIS A 43 -23.14 -19.60 3.84
CA HIS A 43 -23.33 -21.04 4.05
C HIS A 43 -24.79 -21.49 4.20
N ASN A 44 -25.76 -20.57 4.25
CA ASN A 44 -27.19 -20.90 4.34
C ASN A 44 -28.02 -20.13 3.28
N PRO A 45 -27.87 -20.46 1.98
CA PRO A 45 -28.57 -19.80 0.87
C PRO A 45 -30.08 -20.15 0.77
N SER A 46 -30.60 -20.99 1.66
CA SER A 46 -32.02 -21.41 1.70
C SER A 46 -32.95 -20.39 2.38
N ALA A 47 -32.41 -19.40 3.08
CA ALA A 47 -33.17 -18.23 3.49
C ALA A 47 -33.18 -17.25 2.31
N MET A 48 -34.34 -17.01 1.70
CA MET A 48 -34.53 -16.12 0.55
C MET A 48 -33.68 -14.84 0.65
N ASP A 49 -33.04 -14.46 -0.47
CA ASP A 49 -32.27 -13.23 -0.72
C ASP A 49 -33.11 -11.96 -0.46
N VAL A 50 -33.45 -11.72 0.80
CA VAL A 50 -33.96 -10.45 1.29
C VAL A 50 -32.86 -9.92 2.17
N ASP A 51 -32.32 -8.74 1.81
CA ASP A 51 -31.46 -7.93 2.66
C ASP A 51 -32.11 -7.83 4.05
N THR A 52 -31.74 -8.77 4.93
CA THR A 52 -32.31 -8.83 6.26
C THR A 52 -31.80 -7.58 6.98
N PRO A 53 -32.63 -6.85 7.75
CA PRO A 53 -32.23 -5.56 8.34
C PRO A 53 -30.88 -5.59 9.07
N GLY A 54 -30.51 -6.74 9.64
CA GLY A 54 -29.19 -6.95 10.26
C GLY A 54 -28.01 -6.95 9.29
N VAL A 55 -28.16 -7.37 8.04
CA VAL A 55 -27.09 -7.37 7.02
C VAL A 55 -26.75 -5.97 6.58
N LEU A 56 -27.79 -5.17 6.31
CA LEU A 56 -27.62 -3.76 5.97
C LEU A 56 -26.94 -3.00 7.11
N GLN A 57 -27.33 -3.27 8.36
CA GLN A 57 -26.67 -2.69 9.54
C GLN A 57 -25.21 -3.12 9.67
N ILE A 58 -24.88 -4.39 9.41
CA ILE A 58 -23.49 -4.87 9.45
C ILE A 58 -22.66 -4.23 8.31
N ARG A 59 -23.22 -4.08 7.10
CA ARG A 59 -22.54 -3.39 5.99
C ARG A 59 -22.34 -1.90 6.29
N GLN A 60 -23.32 -1.25 6.92
CA GLN A 60 -23.22 0.13 7.41
C GLN A 60 -22.10 0.27 8.45
N MET A 61 -22.06 -0.61 9.47
CA MET A 61 -20.96 -0.65 10.45
C MET A 61 -19.60 -0.78 9.76
N VAL A 62 -19.45 -1.70 8.79
CA VAL A 62 -18.20 -1.87 8.06
C VAL A 62 -17.81 -0.57 7.33
N THR A 63 -18.78 0.11 6.73
CA THR A 63 -18.56 1.40 6.04
C THR A 63 -18.10 2.47 7.02
N VAL A 64 -18.76 2.61 8.17
CA VAL A 64 -18.39 3.55 9.24
C VAL A 64 -16.97 3.28 9.75
N VAL A 65 -16.60 2.01 9.93
CA VAL A 65 -15.23 1.63 10.34
C VAL A 65 -14.21 2.03 9.28
N ILE A 66 -14.50 1.81 8.00
CA ILE A 66 -13.61 2.21 6.90
C ILE A 66 -13.43 3.73 6.86
N GLU A 67 -14.53 4.50 6.92
CA GLU A 67 -14.50 5.96 6.93
C GLU A 67 -13.73 6.50 8.14
N THR A 68 -13.95 5.93 9.32
CA THR A 68 -13.28 6.34 10.56
C THR A 68 -11.78 6.06 10.50
N ILE A 69 -11.36 4.88 10.02
CA ILE A 69 -9.94 4.58 9.85
C ILE A 69 -9.32 5.44 8.74
N SER A 70 -10.08 5.84 7.72
CA SER A 70 -9.57 6.72 6.66
C SER A 70 -9.16 8.11 7.18
N LYS A 71 -9.68 8.56 8.33
CA LYS A 71 -9.20 9.78 8.99
C LYS A 71 -7.73 9.67 9.42
N VAL A 72 -7.21 8.46 9.66
CA VAL A 72 -5.80 8.23 9.98
C VAL A 72 -4.90 8.56 8.80
N GLU A 73 -5.37 8.33 7.56
CA GLU A 73 -4.64 8.68 6.34
C GLU A 73 -4.48 10.21 6.20
N ILE A 74 -5.52 10.98 6.56
CA ILE A 74 -5.48 12.44 6.61
C ILE A 74 -4.52 12.93 7.71
N GLY A 75 -4.49 12.23 8.85
CA GLY A 75 -3.54 12.50 9.93
C GLY A 75 -2.07 12.29 9.51
N LEU A 76 -1.80 11.33 8.62
CA LEU A 76 -0.46 11.11 8.07
C LEU A 76 0.03 12.29 7.21
N GLU A 77 -0.85 12.94 6.45
CA GLU A 77 -0.49 14.12 5.64
C GLU A 77 0.08 15.27 6.50
N HIS A 78 -0.38 15.36 7.75
CA HIS A 78 -0.06 16.45 8.67
C HIS A 78 1.01 16.08 9.70
N SER A 79 1.52 14.84 9.69
CA SER A 79 2.52 14.37 10.64
C SER A 79 3.88 15.03 10.41
N LYS A 80 4.42 15.69 11.44
CA LYS A 80 5.78 16.25 11.44
C LYS A 80 6.82 15.14 11.63
N LYS A 81 8.04 15.35 11.10
CA LYS A 81 9.17 14.42 11.16
C LYS A 81 9.42 13.86 12.58
N ASN A 82 9.80 12.59 12.65
CA ASN A 82 10.01 11.75 13.84
C ASN A 82 8.74 11.14 14.43
N THR A 83 8.09 10.29 13.64
CA THR A 83 7.02 9.43 14.14
C THR A 83 7.62 8.18 14.77
N ASP A 84 7.25 7.84 16.01
CA ASP A 84 7.72 6.62 16.69
C ASP A 84 7.43 5.36 15.84
N GLN A 85 8.39 4.43 15.74
CA GLN A 85 8.21 3.16 15.04
C GLN A 85 7.01 2.37 15.58
N VAL A 86 6.76 2.44 16.89
CA VAL A 86 5.60 1.79 17.51
C VAL A 86 4.31 2.39 16.96
N TYR A 87 4.26 3.70 16.79
CA TYR A 87 3.12 4.42 16.24
C TYR A 87 2.88 4.06 14.76
N LEU A 88 3.94 4.06 13.94
CA LEU A 88 3.86 3.66 12.53
C LEU A 88 3.36 2.22 12.37
N GLY A 89 3.81 1.29 13.21
CA GLY A 89 3.33 -0.09 13.22
C GLY A 89 1.83 -0.19 13.57
N ARG A 90 1.32 0.67 14.45
CA ARG A 90 -0.12 0.70 14.77
C ARG A 90 -0.97 1.25 13.63
N ILE A 91 -0.49 2.26 12.92
CA ILE A 91 -1.17 2.76 11.72
C ILE A 91 -1.19 1.70 10.64
N GLN A 92 -0.08 1.01 10.41
CA GLN A 92 -0.01 -0.08 9.44
C GLN A 92 -1.06 -1.16 9.76
N GLU A 93 -1.25 -1.51 11.03
CA GLU A 93 -2.29 -2.44 11.47
C GLU A 93 -3.71 -1.89 11.23
N LEU A 94 -3.94 -0.59 11.44
CA LEU A 94 -5.23 0.03 11.12
C LEU A 94 -5.52 0.03 9.62
N LEU A 95 -4.54 0.37 8.78
CA LEU A 95 -4.68 0.30 7.32
C LEU A 95 -4.95 -1.14 6.86
N LYS A 96 -4.32 -2.13 7.50
CA LYS A 96 -4.61 -3.55 7.25
C LYS A 96 -6.05 -3.91 7.60
N ILE A 97 -6.55 -3.45 8.74
CA ILE A 97 -7.95 -3.65 9.14
C ILE A 97 -8.89 -2.97 8.13
N LYS A 98 -8.61 -1.73 7.73
CA LYS A 98 -9.37 -1.02 6.69
C LYS A 98 -9.44 -1.84 5.40
N ALA A 99 -8.30 -2.31 4.91
CA ALA A 99 -8.22 -3.12 3.69
C ALA A 99 -9.06 -4.41 3.81
N GLN A 100 -8.99 -5.09 4.95
CA GLN A 100 -9.79 -6.28 5.22
C GLN A 100 -11.29 -5.96 5.29
N CYS A 101 -11.69 -4.86 5.93
CA CYS A 101 -13.07 -4.38 5.94
C CYS A 101 -13.59 -4.09 4.53
N CYS A 102 -12.79 -3.45 3.66
CA CYS A 102 -13.17 -3.22 2.26
C CYS A 102 -13.52 -4.52 1.53
N THR A 103 -12.82 -5.64 1.81
CA THR A 103 -13.13 -6.94 1.18
C THR A 103 -14.45 -7.58 1.63
N LEU A 104 -15.03 -7.12 2.75
CA LEU A 104 -16.35 -7.56 3.20
C LEU A 104 -17.49 -6.90 2.43
N LEU A 105 -17.21 -5.82 1.69
CA LEU A 105 -18.18 -5.09 0.88
C LEU A 105 -18.02 -5.49 -0.59
N SER A 106 -19.07 -6.03 -1.20
CA SER A 106 -19.03 -6.53 -2.58
C SER A 106 -18.80 -5.43 -3.62
N ASN A 107 -19.23 -4.20 -3.33
CA ASN A 107 -19.23 -3.06 -4.25
C ASN A 107 -18.23 -1.97 -3.86
N TRP A 108 -17.21 -2.30 -3.06
CA TRP A 108 -16.22 -1.31 -2.65
C TRP A 108 -15.35 -0.87 -3.83
N ASP A 109 -15.15 0.44 -3.97
CA ASP A 109 -14.27 1.02 -4.98
C ASP A 109 -12.80 0.97 -4.52
N PHE A 110 -12.15 -0.14 -4.87
CA PHE A 110 -10.73 -0.37 -4.60
C PHE A 110 -9.82 0.56 -5.42
N ASP A 111 -10.21 0.91 -6.64
CA ASP A 111 -9.42 1.77 -7.52
C ASP A 111 -9.33 3.20 -6.96
N SER A 112 -10.44 3.77 -6.50
CA SER A 112 -10.46 5.08 -5.81
C SER A 112 -9.65 5.06 -4.50
N SER A 113 -9.82 4.00 -3.70
CA SER A 113 -9.06 3.82 -2.45
C SER A 113 -7.55 3.74 -2.71
N PHE A 114 -7.16 3.04 -3.78
CA PHE A 114 -5.77 2.94 -4.22
C PHE A 114 -5.24 4.30 -4.65
N GLN A 115 -6.00 5.05 -5.44
CA GLN A 115 -5.59 6.37 -5.93
C GLN A 115 -5.36 7.37 -4.79
N VAL A 116 -6.21 7.36 -3.76
CA VAL A 116 -6.04 8.18 -2.56
C VAL A 116 -4.74 7.81 -1.84
N ALA A 117 -4.54 6.52 -1.53
CA ALA A 117 -3.33 6.05 -0.86
C ALA A 117 -2.06 6.25 -1.71
N TYR A 118 -2.17 6.19 -3.03
CA TYR A 118 -1.08 6.46 -3.96
C TYR A 118 -0.67 7.94 -3.93
N ASN A 119 -1.65 8.85 -3.94
CA ASN A 119 -1.41 10.28 -3.80
C ASN A 119 -0.72 10.62 -2.47
N LEU A 120 -1.07 9.90 -1.40
CA LEU A 120 -0.40 10.01 -0.10
C LEU A 120 1.05 9.51 -0.16
N LEU A 121 1.32 8.40 -0.86
CA LEU A 121 2.68 7.88 -0.99
C LEU A 121 3.59 8.85 -1.77
N THR A 122 3.08 9.48 -2.83
CA THR A 122 3.87 10.40 -3.66
C THR A 122 4.14 11.74 -2.97
N ARG A 123 3.26 12.16 -2.05
CA ARG A 123 3.38 13.43 -1.30
C ARG A 123 4.01 13.27 0.08
N GLY A 124 3.80 12.12 0.73
CA GLY A 124 4.21 11.83 2.10
C GLY A 124 5.71 11.77 2.27
N ASN A 125 6.16 11.76 3.53
CA ASN A 125 7.57 11.58 3.91
C ASN A 125 8.01 10.10 3.79
N ASP A 126 9.28 9.82 4.04
CA ASP A 126 9.86 8.49 3.85
C ASP A 126 9.30 7.43 4.82
N GLU A 127 8.93 7.84 6.04
CA GLU A 127 8.26 6.99 7.05
C GLU A 127 6.85 6.59 6.59
N ILE A 128 6.10 7.55 6.04
CA ILE A 128 4.74 7.34 5.52
C ILE A 128 4.77 6.38 4.33
N ALA A 129 5.73 6.53 3.42
CA ALA A 129 5.87 5.65 2.26
C ALA A 129 6.07 4.18 2.65
N ALA A 130 6.82 3.91 3.72
CA ALA A 130 7.03 2.56 4.23
C ALA A 130 5.75 1.92 4.80
N VAL A 131 4.91 2.73 5.47
CA VAL A 131 3.62 2.28 6.02
C VAL A 131 2.57 2.05 4.93
N LEU A 132 2.57 2.87 3.88
CA LEU A 132 1.59 2.78 2.80
C LEU A 132 1.85 1.64 1.82
N LEU A 133 3.11 1.23 1.60
CA LEU A 133 3.43 0.20 0.61
C LEU A 133 2.69 -1.14 0.86
N PRO A 134 2.66 -1.71 2.08
CA PRO A 134 1.89 -2.93 2.36
C PRO A 134 0.39 -2.76 2.10
N TYR A 135 -0.17 -1.59 2.42
CA TYR A 135 -1.58 -1.29 2.20
C TYR A 135 -1.91 -1.20 0.70
N LEU A 136 -1.13 -0.45 -0.06
CA LEU A 136 -1.26 -0.34 -1.52
C LEU A 136 -1.09 -1.69 -2.21
N SER A 137 -0.12 -2.50 -1.75
CA SER A 137 0.10 -3.85 -2.29
C SER A 137 -1.09 -4.79 -2.04
N PHE A 138 -1.83 -4.59 -0.95
CA PHE A 138 -3.07 -5.33 -0.69
C PHE A 138 -4.19 -4.87 -1.61
N LEU A 139 -4.43 -3.56 -1.71
CA LEU A 139 -5.50 -3.00 -2.54
C LEU A 139 -5.33 -3.38 -4.01
N LEU A 140 -4.09 -3.42 -4.49
CA LEU A 140 -3.72 -3.83 -5.84
C LEU A 140 -4.40 -5.13 -6.28
N GLN A 141 -4.45 -6.14 -5.41
CA GLN A 141 -5.02 -7.46 -5.74
C GLN A 141 -6.52 -7.41 -6.08
N LYS A 142 -7.18 -6.29 -5.81
CA LYS A 142 -8.62 -6.06 -6.01
C LYS A 142 -8.93 -4.95 -7.01
N CYS A 143 -7.94 -4.15 -7.43
CA CYS A 143 -8.12 -3.07 -8.40
C CYS A 143 -8.26 -3.62 -9.82
N ARG A 144 -9.19 -3.08 -10.61
CA ARG A 144 -9.43 -3.55 -11.99
C ARG A 144 -8.84 -2.64 -13.06
N GLU A 145 -8.77 -1.33 -12.79
CA GLU A 145 -8.39 -0.33 -13.79
C GLU A 145 -6.91 0.06 -13.71
N LEU A 146 -6.25 -0.30 -12.63
CA LEU A 146 -4.87 0.05 -12.31
C LEU A 146 -3.89 -0.13 -13.48
N PRO A 147 -3.89 -1.23 -14.27
CA PRO A 147 -2.96 -1.37 -15.39
C PRO A 147 -3.08 -0.29 -16.48
N ARG A 148 -4.23 0.39 -16.60
CA ARG A 148 -4.48 1.37 -17.67
C ARG A 148 -3.77 2.70 -17.46
N TRP A 149 -3.62 3.16 -16.22
CA TRP A 149 -3.10 4.50 -15.92
C TRP A 149 -1.86 4.47 -15.03
N PHE A 150 -1.73 3.45 -14.18
CA PHE A 150 -0.72 3.43 -13.13
C PHE A 150 0.73 3.34 -13.65
N PRO A 151 1.08 2.47 -14.64
CA PRO A 151 2.49 2.30 -15.03
C PRO A 151 3.14 3.59 -15.50
N GLU A 152 2.47 4.32 -16.39
CA GLU A 152 3.00 5.57 -16.94
C GLU A 152 3.02 6.69 -15.88
N ASN A 153 1.98 6.77 -15.04
CA ASN A 153 1.94 7.72 -13.94
C ASN A 153 3.09 7.46 -12.93
N ALA A 154 3.30 6.20 -12.55
CA ALA A 154 4.39 5.79 -11.67
C ALA A 154 5.76 6.14 -12.26
N ILE A 155 6.00 5.92 -13.55
CA ILE A 155 7.23 6.36 -14.25
C ILE A 155 7.42 7.87 -14.15
N GLN A 156 6.36 8.65 -14.38
CA GLN A 156 6.44 10.11 -14.30
C GLN A 156 6.74 10.59 -12.88
N GLU A 157 6.12 9.99 -11.86
CA GLU A 157 6.40 10.31 -10.46
C GLU A 157 7.80 9.86 -10.04
N LEU A 158 8.30 8.72 -10.53
CA LEU A 158 9.68 8.28 -10.30
C LEU A 158 10.70 9.32 -10.81
N LYS A 159 10.47 9.88 -12.00
CA LYS A 159 11.31 10.97 -12.55
C LYS A 159 11.33 12.21 -11.66
N LYS A 160 10.17 12.61 -11.12
CA LYS A 160 10.05 13.80 -10.26
C LYS A 160 10.70 13.61 -8.88
N ARG A 161 10.87 12.36 -8.42
CA ARG A 161 11.22 12.02 -7.03
C ARG A 161 12.58 11.34 -6.88
N MET A 162 13.48 11.46 -7.86
CA MET A 162 14.82 10.82 -7.80
C MET A 162 15.66 11.24 -6.59
N ASN A 163 15.45 12.44 -6.06
CA ASN A 163 16.12 12.94 -4.86
C ASN A 163 15.53 12.41 -3.53
N ARG A 164 14.43 11.65 -3.57
CA ARG A 164 13.74 11.09 -2.40
C ARG A 164 13.83 9.58 -2.41
N SER A 165 15.00 9.04 -2.06
CA SER A 165 15.33 7.62 -2.23
C SER A 165 14.29 6.65 -1.69
N PHE A 166 13.71 6.88 -0.51
CA PHE A 166 12.70 5.96 0.04
C PHE A 166 11.37 5.99 -0.72
N VAL A 167 10.87 7.17 -1.10
CA VAL A 167 9.66 7.27 -1.94
C VAL A 167 9.93 6.62 -3.29
N PHE A 168 11.09 6.89 -3.89
CA PHE A 168 11.51 6.28 -5.15
C PHE A 168 11.52 4.75 -5.07
N ILE A 169 12.15 4.16 -4.04
CA ILE A 169 12.20 2.72 -3.84
C ILE A 169 10.80 2.14 -3.64
N ASN A 170 9.98 2.73 -2.77
CA ASN A 170 8.63 2.20 -2.50
C ASN A 170 7.74 2.30 -3.75
N LEU A 171 7.86 3.36 -4.54
CA LEU A 171 7.15 3.51 -5.80
C LEU A 171 7.65 2.51 -6.86
N MET A 172 8.98 2.27 -6.93
CA MET A 172 9.54 1.20 -7.76
C MET A 172 9.00 -0.17 -7.36
N LYS A 173 8.98 -0.48 -6.06
CA LYS A 173 8.42 -1.75 -5.56
C LYS A 173 6.95 -1.90 -5.93
N LEU A 174 6.18 -0.83 -5.78
CA LEU A 174 4.78 -0.82 -6.19
C LEU A 174 4.64 -1.11 -7.69
N LEU A 175 5.38 -0.40 -8.55
CA LEU A 175 5.42 -0.63 -10.00
C LEU A 175 5.73 -2.08 -10.38
N LEU A 176 6.74 -2.68 -9.75
CA LEU A 176 7.13 -4.05 -10.04
C LEU A 176 6.06 -5.06 -9.64
N ARG A 177 5.34 -4.83 -8.53
CA ARG A 177 4.25 -5.69 -8.06
C ARG A 177 2.99 -5.56 -8.90
N THR A 178 2.74 -4.38 -9.48
CA THR A 178 1.46 -4.04 -10.12
C THR A 178 1.43 -4.31 -11.61
N THR A 179 2.59 -4.34 -12.25
CA THR A 179 2.67 -4.23 -13.70
C THR A 179 3.43 -5.41 -14.28
N PRO A 180 2.89 -6.09 -15.31
CA PRO A 180 3.61 -7.14 -16.00
C PRO A 180 4.83 -6.54 -16.72
N SER A 181 5.91 -7.31 -16.76
CA SER A 181 7.11 -6.91 -17.48
C SER A 181 6.86 -6.84 -18.98
N SER A 182 7.48 -5.86 -19.64
CA SER A 182 7.54 -5.76 -21.10
C SER A 182 8.88 -5.11 -21.48
N ASN A 183 9.41 -5.44 -22.65
CA ASN A 183 10.73 -4.95 -23.07
C ASN A 183 10.80 -3.41 -23.10
N GLU A 184 9.71 -2.76 -23.51
CA GLU A 184 9.60 -1.29 -23.52
C GLU A 184 9.70 -0.73 -22.10
N LEU A 185 8.91 -1.29 -21.17
CA LEU A 185 8.85 -0.81 -19.80
C LEU A 185 10.15 -1.12 -19.04
N THR A 186 10.73 -2.30 -19.26
CA THR A 186 12.06 -2.67 -18.75
C THR A 186 13.12 -1.66 -19.19
N SER A 187 13.14 -1.30 -20.48
CA SER A 187 14.10 -0.32 -21.01
C SER A 187 13.94 1.06 -20.36
N LYS A 188 12.69 1.54 -20.20
CA LYS A 188 12.40 2.80 -19.50
C LYS A 188 12.88 2.76 -18.05
N ILE A 189 12.63 1.67 -17.33
CA ILE A 189 13.04 1.51 -15.94
C ILE A 189 14.57 1.44 -15.82
N VAL A 190 15.26 0.70 -16.69
CA VAL A 190 16.74 0.65 -16.68
C VAL A 190 17.34 2.05 -16.84
N SER A 191 16.80 2.86 -17.76
CA SER A 191 17.24 4.26 -17.93
C SER A 191 17.04 5.07 -16.65
N LEU A 192 15.88 4.93 -15.99
CA LEU A 192 15.59 5.61 -14.72
C LEU A 192 16.55 5.20 -13.61
N LEU A 193 16.84 3.91 -13.49
CA LEU A 193 17.73 3.38 -12.47
C LEU A 193 19.18 3.80 -12.71
N ARG A 194 19.59 3.92 -13.98
CA ARG A 194 20.90 4.49 -14.37
C ARG A 194 21.03 5.95 -13.95
N GLU A 195 20.00 6.75 -14.15
CA GLU A 195 19.98 8.13 -13.67
C GLU A 195 20.01 8.20 -12.13
N PHE A 196 19.13 7.44 -11.46
CA PHE A 196 19.07 7.38 -9.99
C PHE A 196 20.38 6.88 -9.34
N GLY A 197 21.07 5.95 -9.98
CA GLY A 197 22.34 5.38 -9.54
C GLY A 197 23.58 6.16 -9.96
N SER A 198 23.42 7.29 -10.66
CA SER A 198 24.52 8.05 -11.26
C SER A 198 25.46 7.15 -12.07
N TRP A 199 24.89 6.49 -13.09
CA TRP A 199 25.59 5.53 -13.95
C TRP A 199 26.75 6.18 -14.70
N ASN A 200 27.94 5.61 -14.55
CA ASN A 200 29.11 5.97 -15.33
C ASN A 200 29.17 5.07 -16.57
N SER A 201 28.97 5.64 -17.75
CA SER A 201 29.02 4.92 -19.02
C SER A 201 30.43 4.45 -19.41
N VAL A 202 31.48 5.11 -18.93
CA VAL A 202 32.87 4.75 -19.23
C VAL A 202 33.28 3.50 -18.46
N ASN A 203 32.94 3.46 -17.17
CA ASN A 203 33.31 2.36 -16.29
C ASN A 203 32.20 1.30 -16.17
N GLU A 204 31.07 1.53 -16.83
CA GLU A 204 29.85 0.71 -16.73
C GLU A 204 29.49 0.34 -15.28
N THR A 205 29.45 1.35 -14.40
CA THR A 205 29.20 1.16 -12.96
C THR A 205 28.34 2.26 -12.36
N PHE A 206 27.57 1.91 -11.32
CA PHE A 206 26.84 2.88 -10.50
C PHE A 206 27.75 3.58 -9.49
N THR A 207 27.70 4.90 -9.42
CA THR A 207 28.51 5.65 -8.45
C THR A 207 27.76 5.86 -7.13
N THR A 208 26.43 5.99 -7.15
CA THR A 208 25.58 6.26 -5.97
C THR A 208 24.44 5.24 -5.81
N ASN A 209 23.75 5.26 -4.67
CA ASN A 209 22.52 4.50 -4.41
C ASN A 209 22.59 2.97 -4.62
N CYS A 210 23.77 2.37 -4.57
CA CYS A 210 23.96 0.94 -4.88
C CYS A 210 23.14 -0.01 -4.00
N TRP A 211 23.02 0.28 -2.70
CA TRP A 211 22.17 -0.51 -1.81
C TRP A 211 20.68 -0.43 -2.19
N ASN A 212 20.21 0.76 -2.56
CA ASN A 212 18.83 0.96 -2.99
C ASN A 212 18.55 0.24 -4.32
N LEU A 213 19.49 0.29 -5.26
CA LEU A 213 19.44 -0.46 -6.51
C LEU A 213 19.42 -1.97 -6.27
N TYR A 214 20.24 -2.47 -5.33
CA TYR A 214 20.23 -3.87 -4.93
C TYR A 214 18.85 -4.29 -4.39
N VAL A 215 18.26 -3.50 -3.50
CA VAL A 215 16.90 -3.73 -2.98
C VAL A 215 15.85 -3.74 -4.09
N ILE A 216 15.94 -2.82 -5.06
CA ILE A 216 15.04 -2.80 -6.23
C ILE A 216 15.24 -4.06 -7.08
N GLY A 217 16.48 -4.48 -7.30
CA GLY A 217 16.80 -5.70 -8.05
C GLY A 217 16.24 -6.96 -7.40
N LEU A 218 16.33 -7.09 -6.07
CA LEU A 218 15.71 -8.19 -5.32
C LEU A 218 14.18 -8.20 -5.49
N GLU A 219 13.54 -7.03 -5.39
CA GLU A 219 12.09 -6.92 -5.59
C GLU A 219 11.68 -7.29 -7.02
N ALA A 220 12.48 -6.88 -8.02
CA ALA A 220 12.26 -7.25 -9.42
C ALA A 220 12.26 -8.78 -9.59
N GLY A 221 13.22 -9.48 -8.98
CA GLY A 221 13.26 -10.94 -8.96
C GLY A 221 12.01 -11.56 -8.32
N CYS A 222 11.60 -11.07 -7.13
CA CYS A 222 10.39 -11.54 -6.46
C CYS A 222 9.10 -11.28 -7.25
N SER A 223 9.09 -10.26 -8.11
CA SER A 223 7.92 -9.85 -8.90
C SER A 223 7.93 -10.40 -10.33
N GLY A 224 8.86 -11.29 -10.68
CA GLY A 224 8.96 -11.91 -12.01
C GLY A 224 9.63 -11.04 -13.09
N TRP A 225 10.27 -9.95 -12.70
CA TRP A 225 11.04 -9.06 -13.58
C TRP A 225 12.50 -9.50 -13.71
N TYR A 226 12.72 -10.72 -14.20
CA TYR A 226 14.04 -11.36 -14.19
C TYR A 226 15.08 -10.67 -15.07
N GLU A 227 14.68 -10.14 -16.23
CA GLU A 227 15.59 -9.39 -17.12
C GLU A 227 16.09 -8.12 -16.41
N LEU A 228 15.17 -7.34 -15.83
CA LEU A 228 15.51 -6.14 -15.07
C LEU A 228 16.43 -6.47 -13.88
N MET A 229 16.10 -7.51 -13.12
CA MET A 229 16.95 -7.99 -12.02
C MET A 229 18.35 -8.32 -12.52
N TYR A 230 18.47 -9.11 -13.58
CA TYR A 230 19.75 -9.49 -14.15
C TYR A 230 20.58 -8.27 -14.56
N THR A 231 19.97 -7.30 -15.25
CA THR A 231 20.65 -6.05 -15.66
C THR A 231 21.16 -5.28 -14.44
N ILE A 232 20.33 -5.06 -13.42
CA ILE A 232 20.72 -4.33 -12.22
C ILE A 232 21.86 -5.05 -11.49
N MET A 233 21.74 -6.37 -11.29
CA MET A 233 22.73 -7.15 -10.54
C MET A 233 24.07 -7.20 -11.26
N LYS A 234 24.07 -7.38 -12.59
CA LYS A 234 25.27 -7.32 -13.43
C LYS A 234 25.96 -5.95 -13.33
N ASP A 235 25.18 -4.88 -13.43
CA ASP A 235 25.68 -3.50 -13.38
C ASP A 235 26.21 -3.13 -11.96
N LEU A 236 25.69 -3.75 -10.90
CA LEU A 236 26.20 -3.64 -9.53
C LEU A 236 27.47 -4.48 -9.28
N GLN A 237 27.55 -5.69 -9.84
CA GLN A 237 28.68 -6.61 -9.64
C GLN A 237 29.99 -6.00 -10.14
N LYS A 238 29.96 -5.34 -11.31
CA LYS A 238 31.14 -4.64 -11.88
C LYS A 238 31.77 -3.65 -10.91
N LYS A 239 30.97 -3.01 -10.04
CA LYS A 239 31.48 -2.08 -9.02
C LYS A 239 32.28 -2.80 -7.92
N ASN A 240 31.86 -4.00 -7.53
CA ASN A 240 32.57 -4.78 -6.53
C ASN A 240 33.90 -5.34 -7.06
N GLU A 241 33.98 -5.60 -8.37
CA GLU A 241 35.19 -6.07 -9.06
C GLU A 241 36.16 -4.92 -9.44
N SER A 242 35.71 -3.67 -9.38
CA SER A 242 36.52 -2.47 -9.66
C SER A 242 37.28 -1.93 -8.43
N LYS A 243 37.31 -2.71 -7.33
CA LYS A 243 38.05 -2.43 -6.09
C LYS A 243 39.13 -3.47 -5.90
#